data_AF-A0A953M6X5-F1
#
_entry.id   AF-A0A953M6X5-F1
#
_cell.length_a   1.000
_cell.length_b   1.000
_cell.length_c   1.000
_cell.angle_alpha   90.00
_cell.angle_beta   90.00
_cell.angle_gamma   90.00
#
_symmetry.space_group_name_H-M   'P 1'
#
loop_
_entity.id
_entity.type
_entity.pdbx_description
1 polymer ?
#
loop_
_entity_poly.entity_id
_entity_poly.type
_entity_poly.pdbx_seq_one_letter_code
_entity_poly.pdbx_strand_id
1 'polypeptide(L)'
;MHSAFTLATVPPLRLAHESVAGMGDGLDGLIFRGRAMGGAAADTDALFMLIFWFSTFFFVVLMFLMVYWGFFKYRRRPGVPAPRSPRHHGPLEIFWTVVPSSALLVIFLLGLWAYTDRQVAYSDAINLNVKAWKWGWGVTYPNG
;
A
#
# COMPACT_ATOMS: atom_id res chain seq x y z
N MET A 1 -39.35 26.48 -11.25
CA MET A 1 -39.07 25.45 -10.23
C MET A 1 -38.66 24.19 -10.96
N HIS A 2 -37.44 23.69 -10.74
CA HIS A 2 -37.03 22.27 -10.79
C HIS A 2 -35.50 22.25 -10.84
N SER A 3 -34.91 22.06 -9.67
CA SER A 3 -33.48 21.95 -9.44
C SER A 3 -33.00 20.57 -9.89
N ALA A 4 -32.11 20.53 -10.88
CA ALA A 4 -31.37 19.32 -11.20
C ALA A 4 -30.19 19.22 -10.20
N PHE A 5 -30.31 18.30 -9.26
CA PHE A 5 -29.25 17.93 -8.33
C PHE A 5 -28.21 17.13 -9.13
N THR A 6 -27.17 17.81 -9.62
CA THR A 6 -26.03 17.19 -10.30
C THR A 6 -25.29 16.32 -9.28
N LEU A 7 -25.44 15.00 -9.44
CA LEU A 7 -24.68 13.99 -8.71
C LEU A 7 -23.19 14.25 -8.99
N ALA A 8 -22.44 14.72 -8.00
CA ALA A 8 -20.99 14.81 -8.10
C ALA A 8 -20.46 13.39 -8.30
N THR A 9 -20.04 13.08 -9.52
CA THR A 9 -19.26 11.88 -9.80
C THR A 9 -17.97 12.02 -9.00
N VAL A 10 -17.79 11.17 -8.00
CA VAL A 10 -16.51 11.02 -7.32
C VAL A 10 -15.49 10.72 -8.43
N PRO A 11 -14.45 11.55 -8.61
CA PRO A 11 -13.51 11.34 -9.69
C PRO A 11 -12.89 9.94 -9.52
N PRO A 12 -12.83 9.11 -10.57
CA PRO A 12 -12.07 7.88 -10.48
C PRO A 12 -10.62 8.26 -10.19
N LEU A 13 -9.94 7.37 -9.47
CA LEU A 13 -8.55 7.33 -8.95
C LEU A 13 -7.39 7.92 -9.80
N ARG A 14 -7.63 8.73 -10.82
CA ARG A 14 -6.67 9.40 -11.70
C ARG A 14 -5.73 10.37 -10.98
N LEU A 15 -6.17 10.98 -9.88
CA LEU A 15 -5.33 11.90 -9.09
C LEU A 15 -4.26 11.17 -8.27
N ALA A 16 -4.49 9.90 -7.91
CA ALA A 16 -3.49 9.09 -7.22
C ALA A 16 -2.33 8.71 -8.16
N HIS A 17 -2.61 8.50 -9.45
CA HIS A 17 -1.59 8.23 -10.45
C HIS A 17 -0.63 9.42 -10.61
N GLU A 18 -1.13 10.65 -10.67
CA GLU A 18 -0.26 11.84 -10.82
C GLU A 18 0.50 12.21 -9.53
N SER A 19 -0.07 11.97 -8.35
CA SER A 19 0.62 12.27 -7.08
C SER A 19 1.71 11.25 -6.72
N VAL A 20 1.56 10.00 -7.15
CA VAL A 20 2.54 8.92 -6.89
C VAL A 20 3.57 8.80 -8.04
N ALA A 21 3.26 9.32 -9.24
CA ALA A 21 4.16 9.32 -10.39
C ALA A 21 5.51 10.03 -10.13
N GLY A 22 5.61 10.90 -9.13
CA GLY A 22 6.89 11.53 -8.76
C GLY A 22 7.72 10.74 -7.73
N MET A 23 7.14 9.74 -7.07
CA MET A 23 7.79 9.04 -5.95
C MET A 23 8.50 7.74 -6.38
N GLY A 24 8.16 7.19 -7.57
CA GLY A 24 8.46 5.80 -7.95
C GLY A 24 9.49 5.56 -9.06
N ASP A 25 10.13 6.59 -9.63
CA ASP A 25 11.06 6.40 -10.76
C ASP A 25 12.52 6.10 -10.32
N GLY A 26 12.78 6.02 -9.01
CA GLY A 26 14.12 5.85 -8.42
C GLY A 26 14.44 4.43 -7.95
N LEU A 27 14.53 4.23 -6.63
CA LEU A 27 14.86 2.93 -6.00
C LEU A 27 13.87 1.82 -6.39
N ASP A 28 12.63 2.17 -6.70
CA ASP A 28 11.59 1.20 -7.06
C ASP A 28 11.90 0.51 -8.40
N GLY A 29 12.40 1.27 -9.38
CA GLY A 29 12.89 0.71 -10.64
C GLY A 29 14.16 -0.15 -10.48
N LEU A 30 14.96 0.12 -9.43
CA LEU A 30 16.19 -0.63 -9.10
C LEU A 30 15.89 -1.95 -8.34
N ILE A 31 14.93 -1.94 -7.41
CA ILE A 31 14.64 -3.07 -6.52
C ILE A 31 13.57 -3.99 -7.10
N PHE A 32 12.53 -3.44 -7.72
CA PHE A 32 11.38 -4.22 -8.21
C PHE A 32 11.33 -4.38 -9.73
N ARG A 33 12.26 -3.73 -10.45
CA ARG A 33 12.56 -3.84 -11.89
C ARG A 33 11.33 -4.08 -12.78
N GLY A 34 10.84 -3.00 -13.41
CA GLY A 34 10.02 -3.03 -14.63
C GLY A 34 8.62 -2.45 -14.46
N ARG A 35 8.28 -1.48 -15.32
CA ARG A 35 6.96 -0.86 -15.37
C ARG A 35 5.92 -1.91 -15.79
N ALA A 36 4.73 -1.85 -15.19
CA ALA A 36 3.63 -2.75 -15.53
C ALA A 36 3.33 -2.78 -17.04
N MET A 37 3.18 -3.99 -17.59
CA MET A 37 2.96 -4.24 -19.03
C MET A 37 1.49 -4.04 -19.47
N GLY A 38 0.58 -3.69 -18.56
CA GLY A 38 -0.85 -3.45 -18.84
C GLY A 38 -1.55 -2.67 -17.72
N GLY A 39 -2.70 -2.06 -18.01
CA GLY A 39 -3.39 -1.14 -17.08
C GLY A 39 -3.74 -1.77 -15.73
N ALA A 40 -4.30 -2.99 -15.73
CA ALA A 40 -4.60 -3.71 -14.49
C ALA A 40 -3.34 -4.08 -13.69
N ALA A 41 -2.20 -4.30 -14.35
CA ALA A 41 -0.94 -4.56 -13.68
C ALA A 41 -0.35 -3.27 -13.09
N ALA A 42 -0.58 -2.11 -13.72
CA ALA A 42 -0.10 -0.81 -13.23
C ALA A 42 -0.78 -0.42 -11.92
N ASP A 43 -2.09 -0.64 -11.82
CA ASP A 43 -2.84 -0.37 -10.58
C ASP A 43 -2.40 -1.29 -9.43
N THR A 44 -2.07 -2.55 -9.72
CA THR A 44 -1.54 -3.48 -8.71
C THR A 44 -0.16 -3.06 -8.24
N ASP A 45 0.71 -2.68 -9.17
CA ASP A 45 2.08 -2.23 -8.90
C ASP A 45 2.08 -0.95 -8.05
N ALA A 46 1.21 0.01 -8.38
CA ALA A 46 1.05 1.24 -7.60
C ALA A 46 0.58 0.96 -6.15
N LEU A 47 -0.38 0.06 -5.98
CA LEU A 47 -0.89 -0.31 -4.64
C LEU A 47 0.18 -1.06 -3.83
N PHE A 48 0.96 -1.92 -4.49
CA PHE A 48 2.10 -2.59 -3.88
C PHE A 48 3.17 -1.58 -3.43
N MET A 49 3.58 -0.64 -4.28
CA MET A 49 4.57 0.37 -3.94
C MET A 49 4.10 1.28 -2.79
N LEU A 50 2.82 1.64 -2.78
CA LEU A 50 2.22 2.39 -1.67
C LEU A 50 2.40 1.64 -0.34
N ILE A 51 2.05 0.34 -0.29
CA ILE A 51 2.17 -0.48 0.92
C ILE A 51 3.64 -0.64 1.32
N PHE A 52 4.52 -0.88 0.36
CA PHE A 52 5.95 -1.07 0.59
C PHE A 52 6.59 0.18 1.21
N TRP A 53 6.35 1.35 0.63
CA TRP A 53 6.86 2.62 1.17
C TRP A 53 6.25 2.99 2.51
N PHE A 54 4.95 2.74 2.68
CA PHE A 54 4.26 2.93 3.95
C PHE A 54 4.89 2.06 5.06
N SER A 55 5.11 0.76 4.78
CA SER A 55 5.74 -0.16 5.73
C SER A 55 7.18 0.24 6.06
N THR A 56 7.96 0.57 5.02
CA THR A 56 9.34 1.01 5.15
C THR A 56 9.46 2.28 5.99
N PHE A 57 8.58 3.26 5.75
CA PHE A 57 8.53 4.50 6.52
C PHE A 57 8.32 4.23 8.02
N PHE A 58 7.29 3.45 8.38
CA PHE A 58 7.02 3.13 9.79
C PHE A 58 8.16 2.30 10.41
N PHE A 59 8.74 1.37 9.66
CA PHE A 59 9.88 0.60 10.12
C PHE A 59 11.08 1.50 10.46
N VAL A 60 11.46 2.40 9.55
CA VAL A 60 12.59 3.32 9.75
C VAL A 60 12.31 4.27 10.92
N VAL A 61 11.11 4.83 11.03
CA VAL A 61 10.73 5.73 12.13
C VAL A 61 10.82 5.01 13.48
N LEU A 62 10.27 3.80 13.59
CA LEU A 62 10.30 3.02 14.83
C LEU A 62 11.73 2.62 15.21
N MET A 63 12.54 2.16 14.24
CA MET A 63 13.95 1.83 14.48
C MET A 63 14.75 3.06 14.92
N PHE A 64 14.55 4.21 14.28
CA PHE A 64 15.16 5.46 14.69
C PHE A 64 14.75 5.85 16.13
N LEU A 65 13.47 5.76 16.47
CA LEU A 65 12.96 6.00 17.82
C LEU A 65 13.65 5.10 18.84
N MET A 66 13.71 3.80 18.55
CA MET A 66 14.28 2.79 19.43
C MET A 66 15.77 3.03 19.66
N VAL A 67 16.52 3.32 18.58
CA VAL A 67 17.96 3.61 18.66
C VAL A 67 18.23 4.92 19.38
N TYR A 68 17.53 6.00 19.03
CA TYR A 68 17.70 7.32 19.65
C TYR A 68 17.44 7.28 21.17
N TRP A 69 16.30 6.72 21.58
CA TRP A 69 15.96 6.67 23.00
C TRP A 69 16.76 5.62 23.76
N GLY A 70 16.99 4.44 23.19
CA GLY A 70 17.68 3.34 23.85
C GLY A 70 19.19 3.58 24.01
N PHE A 71 19.87 4.05 22.97
CA PHE A 71 21.33 4.16 22.97
C PHE A 71 21.84 5.56 23.30
N PHE A 72 21.12 6.61 22.92
CA PHE A 72 21.61 7.99 23.09
C PHE A 72 20.97 8.71 24.29
N LYS A 73 19.64 8.65 24.45
CA LYS A 73 18.93 9.42 25.49
C LYS A 73 18.90 8.74 26.85
N TYR A 74 18.50 7.48 26.93
CA TYR A 74 18.29 6.73 28.18
C TYR A 74 19.40 5.72 28.49
N ARG A 75 20.59 5.91 27.93
CA ARG A 75 21.76 5.09 28.26
C ARG A 75 22.05 5.19 29.75
N ARG A 76 22.13 4.04 30.43
CA ARG A 76 22.53 3.96 31.84
C ARG A 76 23.90 4.60 32.04
N ARG A 77 23.96 5.57 32.95
CA ARG A 77 25.21 6.20 33.41
C ARG A 77 25.49 5.70 34.84
N PRO A 78 26.73 5.28 35.15
CA PRO A 78 27.09 4.91 36.52
C PRO A 78 26.80 6.06 37.50
N GLY A 79 26.11 5.78 38.60
CA GLY A 79 25.82 6.76 39.65
C GLY A 79 24.57 7.63 39.46
N VAL A 80 23.82 7.50 38.34
CA VAL A 80 22.57 8.25 38.14
C VAL A 80 21.37 7.33 38.39
N PRO A 81 20.50 7.63 39.37
CA PRO A 81 19.28 6.87 39.60
C PRO A 81 18.34 6.96 38.39
N ALA A 82 17.60 5.89 38.11
CA ALA A 82 16.68 5.85 36.98
C ALA A 82 15.59 6.94 37.13
N PRO A 83 15.35 7.76 36.11
CA PRO A 83 14.31 8.79 36.17
C PRO A 83 12.92 8.14 36.32
N ARG A 84 12.01 8.79 37.06
CA ARG A 84 10.60 8.36 37.15
C ARG A 84 9.96 8.44 35.77
N SER A 85 9.63 7.28 35.20
CA SER A 85 8.91 7.18 33.94
C SER A 85 7.41 7.44 34.17
N PRO A 86 6.78 8.36 33.43
CA PRO A 86 5.31 8.40 33.36
C PRO A 86 4.80 7.07 32.79
N ARG A 87 3.76 6.50 33.41
CA ARG A 87 3.21 5.20 32.99
C ARG A 87 2.11 5.31 31.94
N HIS A 88 1.47 6.48 31.85
CA HIS A 88 0.32 6.71 30.98
C HIS A 88 0.44 8.09 30.33
N HIS A 89 0.23 8.10 29.03
CA HIS A 89 0.12 9.32 28.22
C HIS A 89 -1.08 9.15 27.27
N GLY A 90 -2.29 9.28 27.80
CA GLY A 90 -3.54 9.06 27.07
C GLY A 90 -3.61 9.72 25.67
N PRO A 91 -3.20 11.00 25.49
CA PRO A 91 -3.19 11.63 24.17
C PRO A 91 -2.22 10.96 23.19
N LEU A 92 -1.04 10.55 23.66
CA LEU A 92 -0.01 9.89 22.85
C LEU A 92 -0.44 8.47 22.47
N GLU A 93 -1.07 7.77 23.42
CA GLU A 93 -1.65 6.44 23.25
C GLU A 93 -2.75 6.41 22.18
N ILE A 94 -3.63 7.41 22.19
CA ILE A 94 -4.68 7.55 21.18
C ILE A 94 -4.07 7.91 19.82
N PHE A 95 -3.13 8.85 19.80
CA PHE A 95 -2.50 9.29 18.55
C PHE A 95 -1.81 8.14 17.82
N TRP A 96 -0.97 7.35 18.52
CA TRP A 96 -0.23 6.26 17.87
C TRP A 96 -1.07 5.05 17.51
N THR A 97 -2.30 4.91 18.04
CA THR A 97 -3.19 3.80 17.69
C THR A 97 -4.10 4.20 16.54
N VAL A 98 -4.70 5.39 16.60
CA VAL A 98 -5.67 5.87 15.62
C VAL A 98 -5.00 6.20 14.29
N VAL A 99 -3.86 6.90 14.31
CA VAL A 99 -3.18 7.32 13.07
C VAL A 99 -2.79 6.10 12.20
N PRO A 100 -2.07 5.09 12.71
CA PRO A 100 -1.73 3.91 11.90
C PRO A 100 -2.96 3.09 11.50
N SER A 101 -3.94 2.92 12.40
CA SER A 101 -5.15 2.15 12.10
C SER A 101 -5.98 2.80 11.00
N SER A 102 -6.11 4.13 11.00
CA SER A 102 -6.83 4.87 9.97
C SER A 102 -6.17 4.75 8.59
N ALA A 103 -4.84 4.80 8.53
CA ALA A 103 -4.10 4.61 7.28
C ALA A 103 -4.28 3.20 6.72
N LEU A 104 -4.26 2.17 7.60
CA LEU A 104 -4.53 0.79 7.20
C LEU A 104 -5.96 0.60 6.66
N LEU A 105 -6.95 1.27 7.26
CA LEU A 105 -8.33 1.25 6.77
C LEU A 105 -8.43 1.80 5.33
N VAL A 106 -7.74 2.91 5.04
CA VAL A 106 -7.73 3.50 3.68
C VAL A 106 -7.11 2.55 2.68
N ILE A 107 -5.95 1.97 3.00
CA ILE A 107 -5.26 0.99 2.13
C ILE A 107 -6.16 -0.23 1.89
N PHE A 108 -6.85 -0.71 2.92
CA PHE A 108 -7.78 -1.82 2.80
C PHE A 108 -8.92 -1.54 1.82
N LEU A 109 -9.56 -0.37 1.91
CA LEU A 109 -10.65 0.00 1.01
C LEU A 109 -10.18 0.13 -0.45
N LEU A 110 -9.01 0.72 -0.68
CA LEU A 110 -8.39 0.77 -2.00
C LEU A 110 -8.11 -0.63 -2.55
N GLY A 111 -7.57 -1.51 -1.71
CA GLY A 111 -7.30 -2.91 -2.08
C GLY A 111 -8.58 -3.69 -2.40
N LEU A 112 -9.64 -3.47 -1.64
CA LEU A 112 -10.93 -4.13 -1.84
C LEU A 112 -11.55 -3.74 -3.19
N TRP A 113 -11.58 -2.45 -3.53
CA TRP A 113 -12.09 -1.99 -4.83
C TRP A 113 -11.27 -2.53 -5.99
N ALA A 114 -9.94 -2.45 -5.88
CA ALA A 114 -9.02 -3.00 -6.86
C ALA A 114 -9.25 -4.52 -7.06
N TYR A 115 -9.53 -5.26 -6.00
CA TYR A 115 -9.83 -6.69 -6.07
C TYR A 115 -11.15 -6.98 -6.80
N THR A 116 -12.21 -6.25 -6.47
CA THR A 116 -13.53 -6.44 -7.09
C THR A 116 -13.49 -6.16 -8.60
N ASP A 117 -12.75 -5.14 -9.05
CA ASP A 117 -12.61 -4.83 -10.48
C ASP A 117 -11.93 -5.96 -11.28
N ARG A 118 -11.10 -6.80 -10.64
CA ARG A 118 -10.38 -7.90 -11.31
C ARG A 118 -11.10 -9.24 -11.25
N GLN A 119 -12.18 -9.35 -10.47
CA GLN A 119 -12.96 -10.57 -10.36
C GLN A 119 -13.76 -10.89 -11.62
N VAL A 120 -14.10 -9.88 -12.42
CA VAL A 120 -14.91 -10.02 -13.62
C VAL A 120 -14.04 -9.86 -14.85
N ALA A 121 -14.02 -10.89 -15.71
CA ALA A 121 -13.33 -10.81 -16.99
C ALA A 121 -14.04 -9.81 -17.92
N TYR A 122 -13.27 -9.09 -18.73
CA TYR A 122 -13.82 -8.15 -19.70
C TYR A 122 -14.61 -8.90 -20.79
N SER A 123 -15.67 -8.28 -21.32
CA SER A 123 -16.63 -8.92 -22.24
C SER A 123 -16.06 -9.29 -23.62
N ASP A 124 -14.93 -8.70 -24.00
CA ASP A 124 -14.22 -8.92 -25.27
C ASP A 124 -12.98 -9.84 -25.12
N ALA A 125 -12.83 -10.48 -23.96
CA ALA A 125 -11.65 -11.29 -23.67
C ALA A 125 -11.55 -12.55 -24.55
N ILE A 126 -10.33 -12.86 -24.98
CA ILE A 126 -10.03 -14.12 -25.68
C ILE A 126 -10.12 -15.28 -24.68
N ASN A 127 -10.99 -16.24 -24.95
CA ASN A 127 -11.11 -17.45 -24.13
C ASN A 127 -10.01 -18.46 -24.48
N LEU A 128 -9.00 -18.59 -23.61
CA LEU A 128 -7.94 -19.60 -23.76
C LEU A 128 -8.21 -20.79 -22.85
N ASN A 129 -8.24 -22.01 -23.41
CA ASN A 129 -8.33 -23.23 -22.61
C ASN A 129 -6.92 -23.73 -22.28
N VAL A 130 -6.54 -23.66 -21.01
CA VAL A 130 -5.23 -24.10 -20.54
C VAL A 130 -5.36 -25.46 -19.85
N LYS A 131 -4.78 -26.50 -20.44
CA LYS A 131 -4.65 -27.84 -19.84
C LYS A 131 -3.27 -27.98 -19.22
N ALA A 132 -3.22 -28.32 -17.93
CA ALA A 132 -1.98 -28.58 -17.21
C ALA A 132 -1.82 -30.07 -16.92
N TRP A 133 -0.59 -30.59 -17.04
CA TRP A 133 -0.20 -31.95 -16.62
C TRP A 133 1.17 -31.90 -15.94
N LYS A 134 1.67 -33.05 -15.45
CA LYS A 134 2.98 -33.10 -14.79
C LYS A 134 4.04 -32.50 -15.70
N TRP A 135 4.60 -31.38 -15.24
CA TRP A 135 5.66 -30.61 -15.90
C TRP A 135 5.32 -30.14 -17.32
N GLY A 136 4.04 -29.89 -17.62
CA GLY A 136 3.64 -29.38 -18.92
C GLY A 136 2.34 -28.59 -18.89
N TRP A 137 2.22 -27.70 -19.87
CA TRP A 137 1.07 -26.83 -20.09
C TRP A 137 0.76 -26.83 -21.59
N GLY A 138 -0.51 -26.95 -21.94
CA GLY A 138 -1.01 -26.88 -23.31
C GLY A 138 -2.12 -25.84 -23.38
N VAL A 139 -2.08 -24.98 -24.40
CA VAL A 139 -3.05 -23.91 -24.61
C VAL A 139 -3.81 -24.20 -25.89
N THR A 140 -5.14 -24.21 -25.82
CA THR A 140 -6.02 -24.36 -26.98
C THR A 140 -6.72 -23.03 -27.24
N TYR A 141 -6.58 -22.52 -28.48
CA TYR A 141 -7.23 -21.30 -28.92
C TYR A 141 -8.66 -21.59 -29.40
N PRO A 142 -9.58 -20.61 -29.36
CA PRO A 142 -10.96 -20.78 -29.86
C PRO A 142 -11.04 -21.20 -31.33
N ASN A 143 -10.02 -20.89 -32.12
CA ASN A 143 -10.03 -21.02 -33.58
C ASN A 143 -9.31 -22.28 -34.10
N GLY A 144 -8.83 -23.16 -33.21
CA GLY A 144 -8.00 -24.33 -33.57
C GLY A 144 -6.52 -24.03 -33.49
#